data_AF-A0A8T0DFJ0-F1
#
_entry.id   AF-A0A8T0DFJ0-F1
#
_cell.length_a   1.000
_cell.length_b   1.000
_cell.length_c   1.000
_cell.angle_alpha   90.00
_cell.angle_beta   90.00
_cell.angle_gamma   90.00
#
_symmetry.space_group_name_H-M   'P 1'
#
loop_
_entity.id
_entity.type
_entity.pdbx_description
1 polymer ?
#
loop_
_entity_poly.entity_id
_entity_poly.type
_entity_poly.pdbx_seq_one_letter_code
_entity_poly.pdbx_strand_id
1 'polypeptide(L)'
;MANYVPNNRIPLINICQEIQSVRANNVNEEVDIQIPPYLIDRRVLKALEYNNSNYLISFVKKCPRNVERYFYLESVTSTNPIIQSIVISNLFGFALLYRATNCLHYLLSKGSDPFQAIYFIESVFQLDKQHKIVLYEAPAFILLAGSLQERYKSECADMMKELRQNETELHVPVAIRKQQIELPNEPVSMIIRFADAWECLEKELEKKGGADCEQNKGILHELKAVYRAKKFERLDESKMK
;
A
#
# COMPACT_ATOMS: atom_id res chain seq x y z
N MET A 1 -21.13 -28.69 -1.61
CA MET A 1 -21.41 -28.04 -2.91
C MET A 1 -20.45 -26.87 -3.05
N ALA A 2 -19.81 -26.73 -4.21
CA ALA A 2 -18.55 -26.01 -4.41
C ALA A 2 -18.59 -24.53 -3.97
N ASN A 3 -17.62 -24.16 -3.12
CA ASN A 3 -17.34 -22.78 -2.73
C ASN A 3 -16.67 -22.06 -3.91
N TYR A 4 -17.42 -21.21 -4.60
CA TYR A 4 -16.86 -20.27 -5.57
C TYR A 4 -16.16 -19.13 -4.81
N VAL A 5 -14.83 -19.18 -4.75
CA VAL A 5 -14.01 -18.06 -4.29
C VAL A 5 -13.89 -17.07 -5.46
N PRO A 6 -14.31 -15.80 -5.33
CA PRO A 6 -14.13 -14.85 -6.40
C PRO A 6 -12.64 -14.69 -6.71
N ASN A 7 -12.30 -14.81 -7.99
CA ASN A 7 -10.94 -14.68 -8.48
C ASN A 7 -10.48 -13.22 -8.33
N ASN A 8 -9.84 -12.88 -7.21
CA ASN A 8 -9.32 -11.54 -6.89
C ASN A 8 -8.03 -11.19 -7.65
N ARG A 9 -7.73 -11.86 -8.77
CA ARG A 9 -6.65 -11.45 -9.66
C ARG A 9 -7.19 -10.43 -10.63
N ILE A 10 -6.59 -9.24 -10.66
CA ILE A 10 -6.68 -8.38 -11.84
C ILE A 10 -6.22 -9.25 -13.04
N PRO A 11 -7.07 -9.47 -14.05
CA PRO A 11 -6.68 -10.26 -15.23
C PRO A 11 -5.40 -9.70 -15.84
N LEU A 12 -4.45 -10.54 -16.22
CA LEU A 12 -3.17 -10.12 -16.82
C LEU A 12 -3.38 -9.22 -18.06
N ILE A 13 -4.52 -9.39 -18.74
CA ILE A 13 -4.99 -8.56 -19.87
C ILE A 13 -5.13 -7.09 -19.48
N ASN A 14 -5.62 -6.79 -18.27
CA ASN A 14 -5.83 -5.43 -17.77
C ASN A 14 -4.50 -4.71 -17.52
N ILE A 15 -3.49 -5.46 -17.08
CA ILE A 15 -2.13 -4.96 -16.91
C ILE A 15 -1.50 -4.65 -18.27
N CYS A 16 -1.67 -5.53 -19.27
CA CYS A 16 -1.17 -5.29 -20.63
C CYS A 16 -1.85 -4.11 -21.36
N GLN A 17 -3.10 -3.80 -21.01
CA GLN A 17 -3.83 -2.64 -21.54
C GLN A 17 -3.35 -1.32 -20.94
N GLU A 18 -2.98 -1.27 -19.65
CA GLU A 18 -2.38 -0.07 -19.07
C GLU A 18 -1.07 0.33 -19.78
N ILE A 19 -0.25 -0.66 -20.17
CA ILE A 19 0.97 -0.47 -20.97
C ILE A 19 0.69 0.15 -22.34
N GLN A 20 -0.50 -0.09 -22.90
CA GLN A 20 -0.92 0.44 -24.19
C GLN A 20 -1.56 1.84 -24.09
N SER A 21 -2.25 2.17 -22.99
CA SER A 21 -2.82 3.51 -22.76
C SER A 21 -1.75 4.61 -22.66
N VAL A 22 -0.59 4.30 -22.09
CA VAL A 22 0.53 5.24 -21.98
C VAL A 22 1.26 5.45 -23.33
N ARG A 23 0.92 4.67 -24.36
CA ARG A 23 1.49 4.75 -25.72
C ARG A 23 0.75 5.69 -26.68
N ALA A 24 -0.17 6.53 -26.19
CA ALA A 24 -0.85 7.57 -26.98
C ALA A 24 -1.67 7.04 -28.19
N ASN A 25 -2.33 5.89 -28.04
CA ASN A 25 -3.37 5.47 -28.99
C ASN A 25 -4.77 5.85 -28.48
N ASN A 26 -5.69 6.11 -29.42
CA ASN A 26 -7.09 6.44 -29.15
C ASN A 26 -7.75 5.36 -28.29
N VAL A 27 -8.35 5.79 -27.18
CA VAL A 27 -9.06 4.94 -26.21
C VAL A 27 -10.23 4.20 -26.88
N ASN A 28 -10.29 2.89 -26.71
CA ASN A 28 -11.40 2.02 -27.15
C ASN A 28 -12.31 1.70 -25.96
N GLU A 29 -13.47 2.35 -25.92
CA GLU A 29 -14.43 2.29 -24.80
C GLU A 29 -15.04 0.91 -24.54
N GLU A 30 -14.98 -0.03 -25.49
CA GLU A 30 -15.52 -1.39 -25.33
C GLU A 30 -14.52 -2.36 -24.66
N VAL A 31 -13.23 -2.01 -24.64
CA VAL A 31 -12.14 -2.93 -24.31
C VAL A 31 -11.20 -2.35 -23.24
N ASP A 32 -11.07 -1.03 -23.16
CA ASP A 32 -10.19 -0.35 -22.22
C ASP A 32 -10.86 -0.21 -20.84
N ILE A 33 -10.06 -0.36 -19.78
CA ILE A 33 -10.52 -0.04 -18.43
C ILE A 33 -10.79 1.46 -18.37
N GLN A 34 -12.06 1.82 -18.38
CA GLN A 34 -12.48 3.14 -17.95
C GLN A 34 -12.11 3.29 -16.48
N ILE A 35 -11.05 4.04 -16.28
CA ILE A 35 -10.71 4.60 -14.99
C ILE A 35 -11.92 5.46 -14.52
N PRO A 36 -12.60 5.10 -13.41
CA PRO A 36 -13.80 5.81 -12.99
C PRO A 36 -13.49 7.28 -12.67
N PRO A 37 -14.43 8.22 -12.90
CA PRO A 37 -14.21 9.63 -12.66
C PRO A 37 -13.92 9.91 -11.16
N TYR A 38 -12.68 10.31 -10.91
CA TYR A 38 -11.97 10.29 -9.62
C TYR A 38 -12.35 11.32 -8.56
N LEU A 39 -13.47 12.03 -8.65
CA LEU A 39 -13.72 13.09 -7.66
C LEU A 39 -14.01 12.53 -6.26
N ILE A 40 -14.82 11.47 -6.18
CA ILE A 40 -15.19 10.85 -4.90
C ILE A 40 -14.02 10.05 -4.31
N ASP A 41 -13.29 9.32 -5.17
CA ASP A 41 -12.13 8.55 -4.75
C ASP A 41 -11.00 9.46 -4.24
N ARG A 42 -10.71 10.58 -4.92
CA ARG A 42 -9.77 11.59 -4.41
C ARG A 42 -10.23 12.22 -3.11
N ARG A 43 -11.54 12.46 -2.94
CA ARG A 43 -12.10 13.03 -1.70
C ARG A 43 -11.97 12.09 -0.52
N VAL A 44 -12.20 10.78 -0.70
CA VAL A 44 -12.03 9.82 0.40
C VAL A 44 -10.55 9.63 0.73
N LEU A 45 -9.66 9.61 -0.27
CA LEU A 45 -8.20 9.60 -0.01
C LEU A 45 -7.74 10.87 0.70
N LYS A 46 -8.25 12.05 0.32
CA LYS A 46 -8.02 13.29 1.07
C LYS A 46 -8.59 13.25 2.48
N ALA A 47 -9.75 12.64 2.68
CA ALA A 47 -10.29 12.45 4.03
C ALA A 47 -9.37 11.59 4.90
N LEU A 48 -8.74 10.55 4.34
CA LEU A 48 -7.71 9.77 5.03
C LEU A 48 -6.47 10.63 5.32
N GLU A 49 -5.98 11.41 4.36
CA GLU A 49 -4.84 12.33 4.54
C GLU A 49 -5.04 13.33 5.69
N TYR A 50 -6.27 13.83 5.87
CA TYR A 50 -6.64 14.71 6.99
C TYR A 50 -7.17 13.97 8.22
N ASN A 51 -7.11 12.64 8.25
CA ASN A 51 -7.67 11.78 9.31
C ASN A 51 -9.14 12.10 9.66
N ASN A 52 -9.93 12.51 8.67
CA ASN A 52 -11.35 12.83 8.80
C ASN A 52 -12.20 11.56 8.80
N SER A 53 -12.25 10.91 9.96
CA SER A 53 -13.00 9.66 10.16
C SER A 53 -14.50 9.82 9.92
N ASN A 54 -15.10 10.97 10.22
CA ASN A 54 -16.53 11.21 10.01
C ASN A 54 -16.94 11.06 8.54
N TYR A 55 -16.12 11.62 7.63
CA TYR A 55 -16.35 11.48 6.19
C TYR A 55 -16.20 10.03 5.74
N LEU A 56 -15.12 9.35 6.17
CA LEU A 56 -14.87 7.94 5.84
C LEU A 56 -15.99 7.03 6.32
N ILE A 57 -16.42 7.18 7.58
CA ILE A 57 -17.52 6.41 8.18
C ILE A 57 -18.79 6.60 7.37
N SER A 58 -19.12 7.85 7.01
CA SER A 58 -20.31 8.15 6.20
C SER A 58 -20.22 7.51 4.81
N PHE A 59 -19.03 7.51 4.21
CA PHE A 59 -18.78 6.89 2.90
C PHE A 59 -18.91 5.36 2.94
N VAL A 60 -18.32 4.69 3.93
CA VAL A 60 -18.40 3.23 4.10
C VAL A 60 -19.81 2.79 4.51
N LYS A 61 -20.52 3.57 5.35
CA LYS A 61 -21.92 3.27 5.70
C LYS A 61 -22.85 3.24 4.48
N LYS A 62 -22.61 4.10 3.47
CA LYS A 62 -23.39 4.11 2.22
C LYS A 62 -23.15 2.86 1.38
N CYS A 63 -21.94 2.33 1.38
CA CYS A 63 -21.60 1.09 0.68
C CYS A 63 -20.50 0.34 1.46
N PRO A 64 -20.86 -0.66 2.29
CA PRO A 64 -19.89 -1.40 3.10
C PRO A 64 -18.82 -2.12 2.30
N ARG A 65 -19.11 -2.49 1.05
CA ARG A 65 -18.13 -3.10 0.11
C ARG A 65 -16.95 -2.17 -0.20
N ASN A 66 -17.04 -0.87 0.09
CA ASN A 66 -15.94 0.06 -0.08
C ASN A 66 -14.72 -0.26 0.81
N VAL A 67 -14.88 -1.08 1.85
CA VAL A 67 -13.77 -1.52 2.72
C VAL A 67 -12.73 -2.32 1.94
N GLU A 68 -13.16 -3.17 1.02
CA GLU A 68 -12.32 -4.07 0.22
C GLU A 68 -11.97 -3.48 -1.16
N ARG A 69 -12.70 -2.45 -1.59
CA ARG A 69 -12.53 -1.80 -2.90
C ARG A 69 -11.15 -1.16 -3.02
N TYR A 70 -10.56 -1.29 -4.22
CA TYR A 70 -9.31 -0.62 -4.58
C TYR A 70 -9.51 0.85 -4.97
N PHE A 71 -8.55 1.67 -4.56
CA PHE A 71 -8.39 3.08 -4.88
C PHE A 71 -6.99 3.29 -5.46
N TYR A 72 -6.83 4.35 -6.24
CA TYR A 72 -5.63 4.60 -7.04
C TYR A 72 -5.02 5.93 -6.59
N LEU A 73 -3.71 5.91 -6.32
CA LEU A 73 -2.92 7.11 -6.05
C LEU A 73 -1.73 7.13 -7.00
N GLU A 74 -1.74 8.10 -7.90
CA GLU A 74 -0.67 8.33 -8.86
C GLU A 74 0.25 9.46 -8.37
N SER A 75 1.56 9.26 -8.56
CA SER A 75 2.59 10.25 -8.26
C SER A 75 3.69 10.22 -9.32
N VAL A 76 4.28 11.38 -9.59
CA VAL A 76 5.47 11.51 -10.44
C VAL A 76 6.65 11.80 -9.51
N THR A 77 7.57 10.85 -9.40
CA THR A 77 8.69 10.92 -8.45
C THR A 77 9.95 11.54 -9.07
N SER A 78 10.06 11.53 -10.39
CA SER A 78 11.11 12.21 -11.15
C SER A 78 10.55 12.65 -12.50
N THR A 79 11.03 13.78 -13.02
CA THR A 79 10.67 14.30 -14.35
C THR A 79 11.77 14.08 -15.39
N ASN A 80 12.98 13.67 -15.00
CA ASN A 80 14.05 13.31 -15.92
C ASN A 80 15.05 12.30 -15.30
N PRO A 81 14.96 10.99 -15.61
CA PRO A 81 13.92 10.34 -16.40
C PRO A 81 12.54 10.48 -15.74
N ILE A 82 11.45 10.38 -16.52
CA ILE A 82 10.10 10.43 -15.93
C ILE A 82 9.87 9.10 -15.21
N ILE A 83 9.70 9.17 -13.89
CA ILE A 83 9.35 8.02 -13.07
C ILE A 83 7.95 8.25 -12.52
N GLN A 84 7.02 7.44 -12.97
CA GLN A 84 5.63 7.45 -12.54
C GLN A 84 5.41 6.26 -11.62
N SER A 85 4.79 6.51 -10.46
CA SER A 85 4.45 5.49 -9.48
C SER A 85 2.96 5.53 -9.18
N ILE A 86 2.29 4.39 -9.34
CA ILE A 86 0.87 4.21 -9.02
C ILE A 86 0.78 3.22 -7.86
N VAL A 87 0.09 3.61 -6.81
CA VAL A 87 -0.30 2.74 -5.70
C VAL A 87 -1.78 2.42 -5.83
N ILE A 88 -2.09 1.13 -5.89
CA ILE A 88 -3.44 0.59 -5.93
C ILE A 88 -3.67 -0.14 -4.61
N SER A 89 -4.52 0.42 -3.76
CA SER A 89 -4.71 -0.09 -2.39
C SER A 89 -6.15 0.09 -1.92
N ASN A 90 -6.55 -0.66 -0.91
CA ASN A 90 -7.82 -0.44 -0.23
C ASN A 90 -7.72 0.75 0.74
N LEU A 91 -8.85 1.14 1.34
CA LEU A 91 -8.88 2.25 2.31
C LEU A 91 -7.94 2.00 3.51
N PHE A 92 -7.76 0.73 3.90
CA PHE A 92 -6.88 0.34 5.00
C PHE A 92 -5.42 0.66 4.69
N GLY A 93 -4.92 0.27 3.51
CA GLY A 93 -3.55 0.56 3.13
C GLY A 93 -3.27 2.06 3.00
N PHE A 94 -4.22 2.83 2.47
CA PHE A 94 -4.11 4.30 2.47
C PHE A 94 -4.19 4.91 3.87
N ALA A 95 -4.99 4.34 4.79
CA ALA A 95 -5.00 4.78 6.18
C ALA A 95 -3.64 4.59 6.86
N LEU A 96 -2.94 3.48 6.56
CA LEU A 96 -1.56 3.27 7.03
C LEU A 96 -0.59 4.29 6.42
N LEU A 97 -0.66 4.51 5.10
CA LEU A 97 0.22 5.44 4.38
C LEU A 97 0.09 6.88 4.89
N TYR A 98 -1.13 7.29 5.22
CA TYR A 98 -1.45 8.64 5.69
C TYR A 98 -1.49 8.80 7.21
N ARG A 99 -1.19 7.75 7.98
CA ARG A 99 -1.23 7.77 9.46
C ARG A 99 -2.61 8.15 10.01
N ALA A 100 -3.66 7.70 9.34
CA ALA A 100 -5.04 8.03 9.66
C ALA A 100 -5.58 7.10 10.77
N THR A 101 -5.07 7.19 11.99
CA THR A 101 -5.35 6.22 13.08
C THR A 101 -6.85 6.04 13.36
N ASN A 102 -7.63 7.12 13.39
CA ASN A 102 -9.08 7.04 13.65
C ASN A 102 -9.81 6.31 12.51
N CYS A 103 -9.33 6.51 11.29
CA CYS A 103 -9.82 5.83 10.11
C CYS A 103 -9.44 4.34 10.13
N LEU A 104 -8.18 4.04 10.48
CA LEU A 104 -7.64 2.69 10.62
C LEU A 104 -8.45 1.86 11.62
N HIS A 105 -8.71 2.41 12.82
CA HIS A 105 -9.54 1.79 13.85
C HIS A 105 -10.91 1.39 13.29
N TYR A 106 -11.59 2.33 12.62
CA TYR A 106 -12.91 2.06 12.04
C TYR A 106 -12.84 0.97 10.95
N LEU A 107 -11.86 1.01 10.06
CA LEU A 107 -11.70 0.04 8.98
C LEU A 107 -11.43 -1.38 9.51
N LEU A 108 -10.57 -1.51 10.52
CA LEU A 108 -10.35 -2.78 11.23
C LEU A 108 -11.65 -3.30 11.88
N SER A 109 -12.44 -2.42 12.51
CA SER A 109 -13.77 -2.78 13.06
C SER A 109 -14.79 -3.23 12.00
N LYS A 110 -14.49 -3.02 10.71
CA LYS A 110 -15.28 -3.46 9.56
C LYS A 110 -14.68 -4.65 8.83
N GLY A 111 -13.65 -5.27 9.40
CA GLY A 111 -13.04 -6.48 8.86
C GLY A 111 -12.05 -6.22 7.72
N SER A 112 -11.45 -5.02 7.64
CA SER A 112 -10.31 -4.82 6.75
C SER A 112 -9.21 -5.81 7.07
N ASP A 113 -8.73 -6.51 6.04
CA ASP A 113 -7.61 -7.45 6.15
C ASP A 113 -6.27 -6.72 5.88
N PRO A 114 -5.34 -6.67 6.86
CA PRO A 114 -4.00 -6.13 6.66
C PRO A 114 -3.16 -6.86 5.60
N PHE A 115 -3.52 -8.10 5.27
CA PHE A 115 -2.86 -8.93 4.28
C PHE A 115 -3.56 -8.92 2.90
N GLN A 116 -4.63 -8.12 2.74
CA GLN A 116 -5.22 -7.91 1.42
C GLN A 116 -4.15 -7.43 0.44
N ALA A 117 -4.09 -8.05 -0.73
CA ALA A 117 -3.12 -7.69 -1.76
C ALA A 117 -3.32 -6.25 -2.22
N ILE A 118 -2.22 -5.54 -2.46
CA ILE A 118 -2.14 -4.20 -3.02
C ILE A 118 -1.09 -4.22 -4.13
N TYR A 119 -1.15 -3.25 -5.02
CA TYR A 119 -0.29 -3.21 -6.19
C TYR A 119 0.46 -1.89 -6.28
N PHE A 120 1.73 -1.97 -6.63
CA PHE A 120 2.55 -0.83 -7.00
C PHE A 120 2.97 -1.00 -8.45
N ILE A 121 2.83 0.06 -9.23
CA ILE A 121 3.23 0.12 -10.62
C ILE A 121 4.25 1.24 -10.74
N GLU A 122 5.48 0.91 -11.09
CA GLU A 122 6.54 1.88 -11.35
C GLU A 122 6.89 1.83 -12.84
N SER A 123 6.71 2.95 -13.52
CA SER A 123 7.05 3.11 -14.94
C SER A 123 8.18 4.11 -15.09
N VAL A 124 9.25 3.71 -15.77
CA VAL A 124 10.42 4.57 -16.03
C VAL A 124 10.48 4.87 -17.53
N PHE A 125 10.26 6.13 -17.87
CA PHE A 125 10.38 6.65 -19.23
C PHE A 125 11.67 7.44 -19.37
N GLN A 126 12.53 6.99 -20.27
CA GLN A 126 13.72 7.73 -20.68
C GLN A 126 13.70 7.84 -22.21
N LEU A 127 13.83 9.06 -22.73
CA LEU A 127 14.03 9.30 -24.16
C LEU A 127 15.22 8.44 -24.63
N ASP A 128 15.04 7.71 -25.72
CA ASP A 128 16.03 6.81 -26.36
C ASP A 128 16.38 5.50 -25.63
N LYS A 129 15.70 5.13 -24.53
CA LYS A 129 15.86 3.82 -23.89
C LYS A 129 14.56 3.02 -23.81
N GLN A 130 14.69 1.71 -23.58
CA GLN A 130 13.55 0.82 -23.40
C GLN A 130 12.72 1.25 -22.18
N HIS A 131 11.39 1.32 -22.40
CA HIS A 131 10.42 1.52 -21.34
C HIS A 131 10.42 0.32 -20.40
N LYS A 132 10.64 0.59 -19.11
CA LYS A 132 10.64 -0.41 -18.05
C LYS A 132 9.46 -0.19 -17.13
N ILE A 133 8.67 -1.25 -16.94
CA ILE A 133 7.56 -1.28 -15.98
C ILE A 133 7.87 -2.33 -14.93
N VAL A 134 7.70 -1.97 -13.67
CA VAL A 134 7.81 -2.88 -12.53
C VAL A 134 6.48 -2.90 -11.80
N LEU A 135 5.91 -4.10 -11.71
CA LEU A 135 4.70 -4.39 -10.96
C LEU A 135 5.08 -5.13 -9.69
N TYR A 136 4.50 -4.72 -8.57
CA TYR A 136 4.80 -5.27 -7.26
C TYR A 136 3.49 -5.50 -6.50
N GLU A 137 3.16 -6.76 -6.26
CA GLU A 137 1.98 -7.19 -5.51
C GLU A 137 2.42 -7.58 -4.10
N ALA A 138 1.95 -6.83 -3.10
CA ALA A 138 2.34 -6.98 -1.71
C ALA A 138 1.10 -6.86 -0.80
N PRO A 139 1.15 -7.31 0.46
CA PRO A 139 0.06 -7.11 1.41
C PRO A 139 -0.07 -5.63 1.86
N ALA A 140 -1.28 -5.18 2.16
CA ALA A 140 -1.59 -3.79 2.48
C ALA A 140 -0.78 -3.20 3.65
N PHE A 141 -0.43 -4.01 4.65
CA PHE A 141 0.37 -3.56 5.80
C PHE A 141 1.73 -2.97 5.39
N ILE A 142 2.27 -3.33 4.22
CA ILE A 142 3.57 -2.84 3.74
C ILE A 142 3.61 -1.31 3.58
N LEU A 143 2.44 -0.68 3.39
CA LEU A 143 2.33 0.78 3.31
C LEU A 143 2.67 1.48 4.63
N LEU A 144 2.73 0.76 5.76
CA LEU A 144 3.28 1.26 7.01
C LEU A 144 4.73 1.74 6.85
N ALA A 145 5.52 1.11 5.97
CA ALA A 145 6.88 1.56 5.67
C ALA A 145 6.93 2.98 5.07
N GLY A 146 5.80 3.52 4.57
CA GLY A 146 5.70 4.93 4.13
C GLY A 146 5.54 5.93 5.27
N SER A 147 5.15 5.45 6.45
CA SER A 147 4.85 6.27 7.62
C SER A 147 5.95 6.29 8.66
N LEU A 148 6.86 5.31 8.62
CA LEU A 148 8.00 5.19 9.54
C LEU A 148 9.00 6.32 9.29
N GLN A 149 8.85 7.39 10.07
CA GLN A 149 9.74 8.54 10.16
C GLN A 149 9.74 9.01 11.62
N GLU A 150 10.87 9.53 12.11
CA GLU A 150 11.01 9.96 13.51
C GLU A 150 9.89 10.93 13.95
N ARG A 151 9.60 11.94 13.13
CA ARG A 151 8.55 12.93 13.39
C ARG A 151 7.13 12.35 13.52
N TYR A 152 6.93 11.11 13.08
CA TYR A 152 5.63 10.41 13.09
C TYR A 152 5.67 9.13 13.94
N LYS A 153 6.70 8.98 14.79
CA LYS A 153 6.88 7.79 15.63
C LYS A 153 5.68 7.53 16.54
N SER A 154 5.07 8.57 17.10
CA SER A 154 3.87 8.46 17.95
C SER A 154 2.67 7.90 17.19
N GLU A 155 2.41 8.43 16.00
CA GLU A 155 1.29 8.01 15.17
C GLU A 155 1.51 6.57 14.67
N CYS A 156 2.75 6.21 14.35
CA CYS A 156 3.10 4.81 14.06
C CYS A 156 2.83 3.90 15.25
N ALA A 157 3.19 4.31 16.48
CA ALA A 157 2.89 3.55 17.68
C ALA A 157 1.38 3.34 17.88
N ASP A 158 0.57 4.38 17.66
CA ASP A 158 -0.89 4.31 17.75
C ASP A 158 -1.47 3.35 16.70
N MET A 159 -1.01 3.42 15.45
CA MET A 159 -1.43 2.46 14.41
C MET A 159 -1.05 1.02 14.79
N MET A 160 0.13 0.79 15.36
CA MET A 160 0.55 -0.54 15.81
C MET A 160 -0.28 -1.05 16.99
N LYS A 161 -0.74 -0.16 17.87
CA LYS A 161 -1.67 -0.48 18.95
C LYS A 161 -3.02 -0.95 18.38
N GLU A 162 -3.54 -0.25 17.37
CA GLU A 162 -4.79 -0.63 16.68
C GLU A 162 -4.69 -2.02 16.02
N LEU A 163 -3.59 -2.28 15.29
CA LEU A 163 -3.34 -3.60 14.69
C LEU A 163 -3.28 -4.70 15.76
N ARG A 164 -2.62 -4.44 16.88
CA ARG A 164 -2.51 -5.42 17.97
C ARG A 164 -3.84 -5.69 18.64
N GLN A 165 -4.65 -4.66 18.87
CA GLN A 165 -5.98 -4.77 19.48
C GLN A 165 -6.95 -5.57 18.61
N ASN A 166 -6.79 -5.49 17.29
CA ASN A 166 -7.53 -6.29 16.32
C ASN A 166 -6.83 -7.62 15.97
N GLU A 167 -5.95 -8.10 16.86
CA GLU A 167 -5.30 -9.42 16.77
C GLU A 167 -4.53 -9.68 15.45
N THR A 168 -4.02 -8.64 14.81
CA THR A 168 -3.24 -8.81 13.56
C THR A 168 -1.94 -9.58 13.84
N GLU A 169 -1.74 -10.72 13.16
CA GLU A 169 -0.56 -11.56 13.36
C GLU A 169 0.56 -11.19 12.39
N LEU A 170 1.46 -10.27 12.79
CA LEU A 170 2.62 -9.90 11.98
C LEU A 170 3.76 -10.93 11.96
N HIS A 171 3.56 -12.09 12.57
CA HIS A 171 4.52 -13.19 12.63
C HIS A 171 4.31 -14.25 11.55
N VAL A 172 3.34 -14.02 10.66
CA VAL A 172 3.03 -14.95 9.57
C VAL A 172 3.96 -14.73 8.38
N PRO A 173 4.37 -15.81 7.67
CA PRO A 173 5.14 -15.69 6.45
C PRO A 173 4.43 -14.86 5.39
N VAL A 174 5.20 -14.06 4.65
CA VAL A 174 4.68 -13.18 3.61
C VAL A 174 5.35 -13.51 2.28
N ALA A 175 4.56 -13.53 1.21
CA ALA A 175 5.05 -13.64 -0.16
C ALA A 175 4.67 -12.39 -0.94
N ILE A 176 5.62 -11.89 -1.71
CA ILE A 176 5.44 -10.76 -2.61
C ILE A 176 5.77 -11.21 -4.01
N ARG A 177 4.97 -10.77 -4.97
CA ARG A 177 5.24 -11.00 -6.39
C ARG A 177 5.77 -9.73 -7.02
N LYS A 178 6.89 -9.85 -7.73
CA LYS A 178 7.46 -8.78 -8.55
C LYS A 178 7.48 -9.22 -10.00
N GLN A 179 7.00 -8.38 -10.90
CA GLN A 179 7.03 -8.61 -12.34
C GLN A 179 7.68 -7.40 -13.03
N GLN A 180 8.66 -7.67 -13.88
CA GLN A 180 9.36 -6.67 -14.67
C GLN A 180 9.01 -6.87 -16.15
N ILE A 181 8.65 -5.78 -16.82
CA ILE A 181 8.28 -5.75 -18.23
C ILE A 181 9.19 -4.74 -18.91
N GLU A 182 10.03 -5.22 -19.83
CA GLU A 182 10.98 -4.41 -20.61
C GLU A 182 10.84 -4.83 -22.07
N LEU A 183 10.13 -4.04 -22.88
CA LEU A 183 9.83 -4.45 -24.26
C LEU A 183 11.09 -4.28 -25.15
N PRO A 184 11.40 -5.26 -26.03
CA PRO A 184 10.54 -6.36 -26.48
C PRO A 184 10.70 -7.69 -25.70
N ASN A 185 11.42 -7.71 -24.58
CA ASN A 185 11.68 -8.94 -23.83
C ASN A 185 10.41 -9.47 -23.16
N GLU A 186 10.37 -10.78 -22.95
CA GLU A 186 9.29 -11.41 -22.18
C GLU A 186 9.27 -10.92 -20.73
N PRO A 187 8.08 -10.77 -20.11
CA PRO A 187 7.97 -10.40 -18.71
C PRO A 187 8.68 -11.39 -17.77
N VAL A 188 9.50 -10.87 -16.87
CA VAL A 188 10.16 -11.66 -15.84
C VAL A 188 9.37 -11.54 -14.54
N SER A 189 8.89 -12.65 -13.99
CA SER A 189 8.17 -12.69 -12.70
C SER A 189 8.98 -13.45 -11.66
N MET A 190 9.04 -12.91 -10.44
CA MET A 190 9.66 -13.56 -9.28
C MET A 190 8.72 -13.49 -8.08
N ILE A 191 8.82 -14.49 -7.20
CA ILE A 191 8.16 -14.50 -5.88
C ILE A 191 9.25 -14.39 -4.83
N ILE A 192 9.16 -13.37 -3.99
CA ILE A 192 10.05 -13.14 -2.86
C ILE A 192 9.30 -13.57 -1.60
N ARG A 193 9.93 -14.39 -0.77
CA ARG A 193 9.33 -14.91 0.47
C ARG A 193 10.08 -14.36 1.66
N PHE A 194 9.34 -13.93 2.66
CA PHE A 194 9.84 -13.44 3.95
C PHE A 194 9.36 -14.37 5.06
N ALA A 195 10.17 -14.54 6.09
CA ALA A 195 9.84 -15.35 7.25
C ALA A 195 8.66 -14.77 8.02
N ASP A 196 8.58 -13.44 8.12
CA ASP A 196 7.46 -12.74 8.75
C ASP A 196 7.19 -11.35 8.12
N ALA A 197 6.09 -10.72 8.53
CA ALA A 197 5.71 -9.37 8.08
C ALA A 197 6.72 -8.29 8.52
N TRP A 198 7.47 -8.52 9.58
CA TRP A 198 8.49 -7.58 10.05
C TRP A 198 9.70 -7.54 9.14
N GLU A 199 10.19 -8.72 8.74
CA GLU A 199 11.27 -8.83 7.76
C GLU A 199 10.86 -8.17 6.43
N CYS A 200 9.61 -8.40 6.01
CA CYS A 200 9.03 -7.74 4.84
C CYS A 200 9.06 -6.20 4.95
N LEU A 201 8.66 -5.61 6.10
CA LEU A 201 8.71 -4.15 6.32
C LEU A 201 10.14 -3.62 6.29
N GLU A 202 11.06 -4.33 6.92
CA GLU A 202 12.47 -3.94 6.97
C GLU A 202 13.07 -3.89 5.56
N LYS A 203 12.77 -4.89 4.72
CA LYS A 203 13.20 -4.89 3.32
C LYS A 203 12.54 -3.82 2.47
N GLU A 204 11.29 -3.44 2.74
CA GLU A 204 10.67 -2.31 2.06
C GLU A 204 11.32 -0.97 2.46
N LEU A 205 11.75 -0.80 3.71
CA LEU A 205 12.52 0.37 4.14
C LEU A 205 13.88 0.44 3.44
N GLU A 206 14.60 -0.68 3.36
CA GLU A 206 15.87 -0.78 2.63
C GLU A 206 15.71 -0.41 1.15
N LYS A 207 14.64 -0.87 0.51
CA LYS A 207 14.33 -0.58 -0.89
C LYS A 207 14.12 0.92 -1.13
N LYS A 208 13.46 1.63 -0.21
CA LYS A 208 13.27 3.09 -0.32
C LYS A 208 14.59 3.85 -0.17
N GLY A 209 15.50 3.33 0.64
CA GLY A 209 16.80 3.94 0.90
C GLY A 209 16.69 5.33 1.54
N GLY A 210 17.71 6.16 1.29
CA GLY A 210 17.80 7.52 1.84
C GLY A 210 18.64 7.62 3.11
N ALA A 211 18.96 8.85 3.50
CA ALA A 211 19.82 9.14 4.66
C ALA A 211 19.24 8.63 5.99
N ASP A 212 17.91 8.59 6.11
CA ASP A 212 17.21 8.23 7.35
C ASP A 212 16.90 6.72 7.45
N CYS A 213 17.39 5.89 6.52
CA CYS A 213 17.04 4.47 6.45
C CYS A 213 17.32 3.72 7.76
N GLU A 214 18.53 3.88 8.33
CA GLU A 214 18.93 3.21 9.57
C GLU A 214 18.13 3.72 10.78
N GLN A 215 17.77 5.00 10.81
CA GLN A 215 16.88 5.54 11.84
C GLN A 215 15.48 4.91 11.75
N ASN A 216 14.93 4.82 10.54
CA ASN A 216 13.61 4.23 10.32
C ASN A 216 13.57 2.73 10.68
N LYS A 217 14.66 1.99 10.42
CA LYS A 217 14.83 0.62 10.90
C LYS A 217 14.87 0.55 12.43
N GLY A 218 15.59 1.47 13.08
CA GLY A 218 15.60 1.59 14.54
C GLY A 218 14.20 1.74 15.12
N ILE A 219 13.38 2.61 14.53
CA ILE A 219 11.97 2.79 14.91
C ILE A 219 11.18 1.48 14.71
N LEU A 220 11.35 0.81 13.58
CA LEU A 220 10.68 -0.47 13.30
C LEU A 220 11.03 -1.54 14.34
N HIS A 221 12.30 -1.66 14.74
CA HIS A 221 12.73 -2.61 15.76
C HIS A 221 12.13 -2.31 17.14
N GLU A 222 12.04 -1.04 17.51
CA GLU A 222 11.40 -0.61 18.75
C GLU A 222 9.89 -0.93 18.75
N LEU A 223 9.20 -0.60 17.66
CA LEU A 223 7.78 -0.93 17.47
C LEU A 223 7.55 -2.45 17.50
N LYS A 224 8.43 -3.24 16.88
CA LYS A 224 8.41 -4.71 16.93
C LYS A 224 8.52 -5.25 18.34
N ALA A 225 9.48 -4.73 19.13
CA ALA A 225 9.68 -5.15 20.51
C ALA A 225 8.44 -4.84 21.37
N VAL A 226 7.88 -3.64 21.21
CA VAL A 226 6.69 -3.19 21.94
C VAL A 226 5.44 -3.98 21.54
N TYR A 227 5.26 -4.24 20.24
CA TYR A 227 4.15 -5.03 19.70
C TYR A 227 4.12 -6.45 20.27
N ARG A 228 5.30 -7.11 20.30
CA ARG A 228 5.48 -8.45 20.87
C ARG A 228 5.23 -8.46 22.37
N ALA A 229 5.76 -7.47 23.10
CA ALA A 229 5.61 -7.38 24.54
C ALA A 229 4.23 -6.90 25.01
N LYS A 230 3.40 -6.35 24.10
CA LYS A 230 2.14 -5.66 24.42
C LYS A 230 2.33 -4.52 25.43
N LYS A 231 3.45 -3.78 25.33
CA LYS A 231 3.84 -2.71 26.28
C LYS A 231 3.92 -1.34 25.61
N PHE A 232 2.85 -0.92 24.95
CA PHE A 232 2.81 0.35 24.21
C PHE A 232 2.97 1.59 25.12
N GLU A 233 2.64 1.47 26.40
CA GLU A 233 2.83 2.52 27.42
C GLU A 233 4.30 2.99 27.54
N ARG A 234 5.27 2.11 27.24
CA ARG A 234 6.71 2.44 27.28
C ARG A 234 7.14 3.45 26.22
N LEU A 235 6.36 3.58 25.14
CA LEU A 235 6.62 4.58 24.09
C LEU A 235 6.15 5.97 24.51
N ASP A 236 5.11 6.06 25.34
CA ASP A 236 4.61 7.32 25.87
C ASP A 236 5.49 7.89 26.98
N GLU A 237 6.14 7.05 27.78
CA GLU A 237 7.10 7.49 28.82
C GLU A 237 8.33 8.21 28.24
N SER A 238 8.72 7.90 27.00
CA SER A 238 9.78 8.62 26.29
C SER A 238 9.41 10.06 25.91
N LYS A 239 8.12 10.43 25.97
CA LYS A 239 7.63 11.80 25.76
C LYS A 239 7.79 12.69 27.00
N MET A 240 8.12 12.13 28.16
CA MET A 240 8.26 12.88 29.43
C MET A 240 9.72 13.08 29.88
N LYS A 241 10.70 12.83 29.01
CA LYS A 241 12.12 13.10 29.26
C LYS A 241 12.69 14.11 28.27
#